data_AF-A0A9R1VDY3-F1
#
_entry.id   AF-A0A9R1VDY3-F1
#
_cell.length_a   1.000
_cell.length_b   1.000
_cell.length_c   1.000
_cell.angle_alpha   90.00
_cell.angle_beta   90.00
_cell.angle_gamma   90.00
#
_symmetry.space_group_name_H-M   'P 1'
#
loop_
_entity.id
_entity.type
_entity.pdbx_description
1 polymer ?
#
loop_
_entity_poly.entity_id
_entity_poly.type
_entity_poly.pdbx_seq_one_letter_code
_entity_poly.pdbx_strand_id
1 'polypeptide(L)'
;MRLAAIEKGEAEKILQIKRAKGETESKYLSGLGVAQQRQTIMDGLRDSVLGFSVNVPETTAKDVMDMVLVTQYFDTMKEIDATSKSSAVFIPHFMAL
;
A
#
# COMPACT_ATOMS: atom_id res chain seq x y z
N MET A 1 28.22 15.58 43.90
CA MET A 1 28.43 15.19 42.47
C MET A 1 27.83 13.83 42.10
N ARG A 2 27.86 12.81 42.97
CA ARG A 2 27.33 11.46 42.67
C ARG A 2 25.82 11.43 42.34
N LEU A 3 25.02 12.23 43.04
CA LEU A 3 23.56 12.31 42.85
C LEU A 3 23.19 12.81 41.44
N ALA A 4 23.79 13.91 41.00
CA ALA A 4 23.55 14.48 39.68
C ALA A 4 23.96 13.54 38.52
N ALA A 5 25.00 12.72 38.71
CA ALA A 5 25.41 11.72 37.73
C ALA A 5 24.39 10.57 37.63
N ILE A 6 23.79 10.15 38.75
CA ILE A 6 22.75 9.11 38.78
C ILE A 6 21.46 9.63 38.14
N GLU A 7 20.99 10.83 38.52
CA GLU A 7 19.80 11.44 37.93
C GLU A 7 19.93 11.65 36.42
N LYS A 8 21.12 12.05 35.96
CA LYS A 8 21.41 12.18 34.52
C LYS A 8 21.32 10.84 33.79
N GLY A 9 21.88 9.77 34.35
CA GLY A 9 21.80 8.43 33.76
C GLY A 9 20.37 7.88 33.71
N GLU A 10 19.57 8.15 34.75
CA GLU A 10 18.15 7.79 34.77
C GLU A 10 17.35 8.59 33.73
N ALA A 11 17.61 9.88 33.60
CA ALA A 11 16.98 10.72 32.58
C ALA A 11 17.30 10.24 31.15
N GLU A 12 18.56 9.89 30.87
CA GLU A 12 18.98 9.33 29.57
C GLU A 12 18.27 8.00 29.26
N LYS A 13 18.18 7.12 30.25
CA LYS A 13 17.43 5.85 30.13
C LYS A 13 15.95 6.09 29.81
N ILE A 14 15.30 7.03 30.51
CA ILE A 14 13.89 7.38 30.27
C ILE A 14 13.70 7.94 28.86
N LEU A 15 14.59 8.84 28.41
CA LEU A 15 14.55 9.41 27.07
C LEU A 15 14.68 8.33 25.99
N GLN A 16 15.62 7.39 26.16
CA GLN A 16 15.83 6.30 25.21
C GLN A 16 14.60 5.38 25.12
N ILE A 17 14.01 5.02 26.26
CA ILE A 17 12.78 4.21 26.29
C ILE A 17 11.61 4.94 25.63
N LYS A 18 11.43 6.23 25.92
CA LYS A 18 10.36 7.02 25.30
C LYS A 18 10.53 7.14 23.79
N ARG A 19 11.76 7.34 23.30
CA ARG A 19 12.06 7.37 21.87
C ARG A 19 11.71 6.03 21.21
N ALA A 20 12.17 4.90 21.78
CA ALA A 20 11.88 3.58 21.24
C ALA A 20 10.36 3.27 21.20
N LYS A 21 9.62 3.67 22.25
CA LYS A 21 8.16 3.55 22.29
C LYS A 21 7.50 4.41 21.21
N GLY A 22 7.93 5.66 21.04
CA GLY A 22 7.41 6.56 20.02
C GLY A 22 7.64 6.05 18.59
N GLU A 23 8.83 5.50 18.32
CA GLU A 23 9.14 4.89 17.02
C GLU A 23 8.29 3.65 16.74
N THR A 24 8.06 2.83 17.77
CA THR A 24 7.20 1.64 17.65
C THR A 24 5.76 2.04 17.37
N GLU A 25 5.23 3.00 18.13
CA GLU A 25 3.87 3.49 17.96
C GLU A 25 3.67 4.15 16.58
N SER A 26 4.64 4.95 16.13
CA SER A 26 4.61 5.56 14.80
C SER A 26 4.54 4.51 13.69
N LYS A 27 5.34 3.44 13.77
CA LYS A 27 5.30 2.33 12.80
C LYS A 27 3.97 1.58 12.85
N TYR A 28 3.44 1.34 14.05
CA TYR A 28 2.14 0.70 14.24
C TYR A 28 1.02 1.52 13.60
N LEU A 29 0.93 2.82 13.89
CA LEU A 29 -0.08 3.71 13.33
C LEU A 29 0.06 3.85 11.81
N SER A 30 1.29 3.90 11.29
CA SER A 30 1.54 3.91 9.85
C SER A 30 1.03 2.61 9.19
N GLY A 31 1.34 1.45 9.77
CA GLY A 31 0.84 0.16 9.29
C GLY A 31 -0.69 0.07 9.35
N LEU A 32 -1.30 0.58 10.42
CA LEU A 32 -2.75 0.65 10.58
C LEU A 32 -3.39 1.51 9.50
N GLY A 33 -2.83 2.70 9.22
CA GLY A 33 -3.31 3.59 8.17
C GLY A 33 -3.24 2.95 6.78
N VAL A 34 -2.13 2.28 6.45
CA VAL A 34 -1.98 1.53 5.19
C VAL A 34 -3.00 0.40 5.09
N ALA A 35 -3.23 -0.34 6.18
CA ALA A 35 -4.22 -1.40 6.20
C ALA A 35 -5.65 -0.86 5.99
N GLN A 36 -6.02 0.24 6.66
CA GLN A 36 -7.32 0.89 6.49
C GLN A 36 -7.51 1.45 5.09
N GLN A 37 -6.48 2.07 4.51
CA GLN A 37 -6.51 2.54 3.13
C GLN A 37 -6.74 1.37 2.17
N ARG A 38 -6.00 0.26 2.33
CA ARG A 38 -6.19 -0.95 1.51
C ARG A 38 -7.60 -1.51 1.64
N GLN A 39 -8.15 -1.57 2.85
CA GLN A 39 -9.52 -2.02 3.08
C GLN A 39 -10.52 -1.15 2.31
N THR A 40 -10.41 0.17 2.43
CA THR A 40 -11.29 1.13 1.73
C THR A 40 -11.21 0.97 0.21
N ILE A 41 -10.01 0.75 -0.33
CA ILE A 41 -9.80 0.49 -1.76
C ILE A 41 -10.51 -0.80 -2.19
N MET A 42 -10.36 -1.88 -1.43
CA MET A 42 -10.97 -3.18 -1.75
C MET A 42 -12.50 -3.10 -1.70
N ASP A 43 -13.05 -2.41 -0.71
CA ASP A 43 -14.50 -2.20 -0.59
C ASP A 43 -15.04 -1.40 -1.77
N GLY A 44 -14.37 -0.31 -2.16
CA GLY A 44 -14.76 0.47 -3.33
C GLY A 44 -14.66 -0.29 -4.65
N LEU A 45 -13.63 -1.14 -4.81
CA LEU A 45 -13.49 -2.01 -5.98
C LEU A 45 -14.63 -3.05 -6.03
N ARG A 46 -14.95 -3.68 -4.90
CA ARG A 46 -16.05 -4.63 -4.78
C ARG A 46 -17.38 -4.00 -5.19
N ASP A 47 -17.67 -2.81 -4.67
CA ASP A 47 -18.90 -2.07 -4.99
C ASP A 47 -18.96 -1.70 -6.48
N SER A 48 -17.82 -1.31 -7.06
CA SER A 48 -17.72 -1.00 -8.49
C SER A 48 -17.97 -2.23 -9.37
N VAL A 49 -17.38 -3.38 -9.02
CA VAL A 49 -17.56 -4.64 -9.76
C VAL A 49 -19.01 -5.13 -9.68
N LEU A 50 -19.62 -5.08 -8.50
CA LEU A 50 -21.03 -5.44 -8.32
C LEU A 50 -21.95 -4.49 -9.09
N GLY A 51 -21.70 -3.18 -9.01
CA GLY A 51 -22.46 -2.18 -9.74
C GLY A 51 -22.39 -2.40 -11.26
N PHE A 52 -21.23 -2.72 -11.80
CA PHE A 52 -21.07 -2.94 -13.24
C PHE A 52 -21.76 -4.24 -13.69
N SER A 53 -21.58 -5.34 -12.95
CA SER A 53 -22.20 -6.64 -13.28
C SER A 53 -23.73 -6.61 -13.21
N VAL A 54 -24.32 -5.77 -12.35
CA VAL A 54 -25.78 -5.58 -12.28
C VAL A 54 -26.31 -4.73 -13.43
N ASN A 55 -25.57 -3.68 -13.83
CA ASN A 55 -26.04 -2.70 -14.79
C ASN A 55 -25.75 -3.07 -16.26
N VAL A 56 -24.81 -3.98 -16.51
CA VAL A 56 -24.45 -4.43 -17.86
C VAL A 56 -24.91 -5.88 -18.04
N PRO A 57 -25.91 -6.12 -18.92
CA PRO A 57 -26.40 -7.46 -19.19
C PRO A 57 -25.28 -8.40 -19.63
N GLU A 58 -25.37 -9.67 -19.24
CA GLU A 58 -24.44 -10.74 -19.61
C GLU A 58 -22.98 -10.56 -19.13
N THR A 59 -22.70 -9.59 -18.25
CA THR A 59 -21.35 -9.36 -17.71
C THR A 59 -21.20 -9.95 -16.31
N THR A 60 -20.17 -10.76 -16.11
CA THR A 60 -19.84 -11.34 -14.81
C THR A 60 -18.81 -10.49 -14.06
N ALA A 61 -18.69 -10.70 -12.76
CA ALA A 61 -17.61 -10.10 -11.96
C ALA A 61 -16.21 -10.45 -12.49
N LYS A 62 -16.04 -11.64 -13.09
CA LYS A 62 -14.78 -12.06 -13.72
C LYS A 62 -14.44 -11.17 -14.92
N ASP A 63 -15.40 -10.91 -15.80
CA ASP A 63 -15.18 -10.08 -17.00
C ASP A 63 -14.74 -8.66 -16.63
N VAL A 64 -15.35 -8.09 -15.58
CA VAL A 64 -14.98 -6.77 -15.05
C VAL A 64 -13.55 -6.78 -14.48
N MET A 65 -13.21 -7.81 -13.69
CA MET A 65 -11.87 -7.93 -13.13
C MET A 65 -10.80 -8.15 -14.20
N ASP A 66 -11.10 -8.93 -15.24
CA ASP A 66 -10.20 -9.17 -16.36
C ASP A 66 -9.91 -7.86 -17.13
N MET A 67 -10.93 -7.01 -17.33
CA MET A 67 -10.76 -5.66 -17.91
C MET A 67 -9.89 -4.75 -17.02
N VAL A 68 -10.13 -4.75 -15.70
CA VAL A 68 -9.35 -3.96 -14.74
C VAL A 68 -7.88 -4.39 -14.74
N LEU A 69 -7.62 -5.70 -14.77
CA LEU A 69 -6.26 -6.26 -14.83
C LEU A 69 -5.52 -5.80 -16.08
N VAL A 70 -6.17 -5.86 -17.24
CA VAL A 70 -5.59 -5.38 -18.51
C VAL A 70 -5.29 -3.89 -18.45
N THR A 71 -6.21 -3.08 -17.90
CA THR A 71 -6.02 -1.63 -17.77
C THR A 71 -4.84 -1.31 -16.85
N GLN A 72 -4.77 -1.96 -15.69
CA GLN A 72 -3.68 -1.76 -14.73
C GLN A 72 -2.33 -2.22 -15.28
N TYR A 73 -2.30 -3.29 -16.08
CA TYR A 73 -1.10 -3.70 -16.79
C TYR A 73 -0.59 -2.59 -17.72
N PHE A 74 -1.47 -1.98 -18.53
CA PHE A 74 -1.09 -0.87 -19.41
C PHE A 74 -0.67 0.39 -18.63
N ASP A 75 -1.39 0.74 -17.57
CA ASP A 75 -1.04 1.89 -16.73
C ASP A 75 0.33 1.71 -16.08
N THR A 76 0.63 0.51 -15.59
CA THR A 76 1.95 0.18 -15.02
C THR A 76 3.04 0.30 -16.07
N MET A 77 2.83 -0.22 -17.28
CA MET A 77 3.80 -0.08 -18.38
C MET A 77 4.04 1.39 -18.74
N LYS A 78 2.97 2.20 -18.78
CA LYS A 78 3.06 3.64 -19.04
C LYS A 78 3.79 4.39 -17.94
N GLU A 79 3.57 4.03 -16.67
CA GLU A 79 4.27 4.65 -15.53
C GLU A 79 5.78 4.34 -15.55
N ILE A 80 6.15 3.11 -15.91
CA ILE A 80 7.54 2.71 -16.10
C ILE A 80 8.19 3.53 -17.22
N ASP A 81 7.54 3.67 -18.37
CA ASP A 81 8.04 4.49 -19.49
C ASP A 81 8.19 5.97 -19.09
N ALA A 82 7.19 6.53 -18.40
CA ALA A 82 7.20 7.92 -17.97
C ALA A 82 8.28 8.25 -16.93
N THR A 83 8.62 7.29 -16.06
CA THR A 83 9.56 7.49 -14.94
C THR A 83 11.00 7.10 -15.31
N SER A 84 11.16 6.22 -16.29
CA SER A 84 12.46 5.69 -16.68
C SER A 84 13.20 6.62 -17.64
N LYS A 85 14.40 7.07 -17.24
CA LYS A 85 15.40 7.61 -18.19
C LYS A 85 16.13 6.50 -18.96
N SER A 86 15.69 5.24 -18.82
CA SER A 86 16.29 4.04 -19.38
C SER A 86 15.32 3.31 -20.32
N SER A 87 15.85 2.66 -21.34
CA SER A 87 15.05 1.89 -22.30
C SER A 87 14.52 0.60 -21.67
N ALA A 88 13.21 0.39 -21.67
CA ALA A 88 12.55 -0.81 -21.19
C ALA A 88 12.17 -1.70 -22.39
N VAL A 89 12.51 -3.00 -22.33
CA VAL A 89 12.08 -3.99 -23.33
C VAL A 89 10.96 -4.82 -22.71
N PHE A 90 9.74 -4.66 -23.22
CA PHE A 90 8.60 -5.46 -22.81
C PHE A 90 8.60 -6.79 -23.58
N ILE A 91 8.79 -7.89 -22.86
CA ILE A 91 8.65 -9.24 -23.40
C ILE A 91 7.23 -9.72 -23.04
N PRO A 92 6.32 -9.85 -24.01
CA PRO A 92 4.96 -10.28 -23.72
C PRO A 92 4.97 -11.72 -23.20
N HIS A 93 4.41 -11.91 -22.01
CA HIS A 93 4.05 -13.23 -21.50
C HIS A 93 2.53 -13.36 -21.61
N PHE A 94 2.06 -14.35 -22.38
CA PHE A 94 0.63 -14.63 -22.44
C PHE A 94 0.20 -15.18 -21.07
N MET A 95 -0.57 -14.40 -20.31
CA MET A 95 -1.32 -14.94 -19.19
C MET A 95 -2.49 -15.71 -19.78
N ALA A 96 -2.43 -17.05 -19.71
CA ALA A 96 -3.60 -17.88 -19.96
C ALA A 96 -4.64 -17.53 -18.88
N LEU A 97 -5.75 -16.97 -19.35
CA LEU A 97 -6.86 -16.45 -18.55
C LEU A 97 -7.90 -17.53 -18.26
#